data_AF-A0A0F9C1D3-F1
#
_entry.id   AF-A0A0F9C1D3-F1
#
_cell.length_a   1.000
_cell.length_b   1.000
_cell.length_c   1.000
_cell.angle_alpha   90.00
_cell.angle_beta   90.00
_cell.angle_gamma   90.00
#
_symmetry.space_group_name_H-M   'P 1'
#
loop_
_entity.id
_entity.type
_entity.pdbx_description
1 polymer ?
#
loop_
_entity_poly.entity_id
_entity_poly.type
_entity_poly.pdbx_seq_one_letter_code
_entity_poly.pdbx_strand_id
1 'polypeptide(L)' 'MPEKPQCCKTEMDWLMDNKVREAFQCQHCGQLVVQDKRTGEETWYTRIFNPNAVMKERR' A
#
# COMPACT_ATOMS: atom_id res chain seq x y z
N MET A 1 -16.01 -12.92 1.25
CA MET A 1 -14.78 -12.21 1.68
C MET A 1 -14.40 -11.30 0.52
N PRO A 2 -14.15 -10.00 0.72
CA PRO A 2 -13.72 -9.13 -0.38
C PRO A 2 -12.45 -9.70 -1.03
N GLU A 3 -12.37 -9.64 -2.36
CA GLU A 3 -11.21 -10.14 -3.10
C GLU A 3 -9.98 -9.31 -2.74
N LYS A 4 -8.83 -9.98 -2.52
CA LYS A 4 -7.59 -9.26 -2.21
C LYS A 4 -7.20 -8.38 -3.41
N PRO A 5 -6.78 -7.12 -3.17
CA PRO A 5 -6.31 -6.26 -4.25
C PRO A 5 -5.06 -6.86 -4.92
N GLN A 6 -4.94 -6.67 -6.23
CA GLN A 6 -3.79 -7.11 -7.02
C GLN A 6 -2.92 -5.90 -7.40
N CYS A 7 -1.62 -5.88 -7.05
CA CYS A 7 -0.64 -4.95 -7.67
C CYS A 7 0.11 -5.71 -8.77
N CYS A 8 0.30 -5.09 -9.93
CA CYS A 8 1.17 -5.63 -10.99
C CYS A 8 0.81 -7.06 -11.45
N LYS A 9 -0.46 -7.48 -11.34
CA LYS A 9 -0.94 -8.85 -11.57
C LYS A 9 -0.35 -9.90 -10.62
N THR A 10 0.23 -9.46 -9.51
CA THR A 10 0.72 -10.31 -8.42
C THR A 10 -0.12 -10.13 -7.16
N GLU A 11 -0.21 -11.18 -6.36
CA GLU A 11 -0.87 -11.12 -5.05
C GLU A 11 -0.14 -10.14 -4.12
N MET A 12 -0.92 -9.38 -3.36
CA MET A 12 -0.39 -8.47 -2.34
C MET A 12 -0.35 -9.21 -1.00
N ASP A 13 0.76 -9.08 -0.29
CA ASP A 13 0.89 -9.62 1.06
C ASP A 13 0.13 -8.75 2.04
N TRP A 14 -0.51 -9.40 3.00
CA TRP A 14 -1.15 -8.72 4.11
C TRP A 14 -0.09 -8.16 5.07
N LEU A 15 -0.20 -6.88 5.41
CA LEU A 15 0.70 -6.20 6.35
C LEU A 15 0.05 -5.96 7.71
N MET A 16 -1.19 -5.49 7.71
CA MET A 16 -1.90 -5.09 8.92
C MET A 16 -3.39 -5.30 8.73
N ASP A 17 -4.03 -5.75 9.80
CA ASP A 17 -5.48 -5.72 9.97
C ASP A 17 -5.83 -5.04 11.27
N ASN A 18 -6.78 -4.12 11.23
CA ASN A 18 -7.42 -3.62 12.43
C ASN A 18 -8.95 -3.55 12.24
N LYS A 19 -9.66 -3.06 13.27
CA LYS A 19 -11.13 -2.99 13.24
C LYS A 19 -11.70 -2.04 12.17
N VAL A 20 -10.86 -1.20 11.56
CA VAL A 20 -11.28 -0.13 10.64
C VAL A 20 -10.63 -0.28 9.28
N ARG A 21 -9.38 -0.72 9.20
CA ARG A 21 -8.58 -0.74 7.97
C ARG A 21 -7.76 -2.00 7.84
N GLU A 22 -7.59 -2.44 6.60
CA GLU A 22 -6.64 -3.46 6.17
C GLU A 22 -5.56 -2.81 5.31
N ALA A 23 -4.32 -3.28 5.44
CA ALA A 23 -3.22 -2.84 4.61
C ALA A 23 -2.56 -4.03 3.93
N PHE A 24 -2.28 -3.88 2.64
CA PHE A 24 -1.59 -4.87 1.83
C PHE A 24 -0.39 -4.24 1.12
N GLN A 25 0.71 -4.97 1.00
CA GLN A 25 1.88 -4.55 0.23
C GLN A 25 2.24 -5.58 -0.80
N CYS A 26 2.53 -5.12 -2.01
CA CYS A 26 3.09 -5.98 -3.03
C CYS A 26 4.59 -6.16 -2.82
N GLN A 27 5.05 -7.41 -2.82
CA GLN A 27 6.47 -7.74 -2.73
C GLN A 27 7.27 -7.38 -3.99
N HIS A 28 6.63 -7.31 -5.16
CA HIS A 28 7.31 -7.00 -6.42
C HIS A 28 7.50 -5.50 -6.63
N CYS A 29 6.41 -4.74 -6.55
CA CYS A 29 6.37 -3.32 -6.86
C CYS A 29 6.60 -2.45 -5.60
N GLY A 30 6.47 -3.03 -4.40
CA GLY A 30 6.53 -2.30 -3.13
C GLY A 30 5.31 -1.41 -2.84
N GLN A 31 4.32 -1.38 -3.74
CA GLN A 31 3.09 -0.60 -3.61
C GLN A 31 2.29 -1.08 -2.41
N LEU A 32 1.78 -0.13 -1.65
CA LEU A 32 0.95 -0.32 -0.47
C LEU A 32 -0.48 0.09 -0.82
N VAL A 33 -1.47 -0.69 -0.40
CA VAL A 33 -2.88 -0.29 -0.46
C VAL A 33 -3.45 -0.41 0.95
N VAL A 34 -4.24 0.59 1.32
CA VAL A 34 -4.99 0.60 2.58
C VAL A 34 -6.47 0.63 2.23
N GLN A 35 -7.21 -0.39 2.65
CA GLN A 35 -8.64 -0.52 2.42
C GLN A 35 -9.38 -0.22 3.74
N ASP A 36 -10.36 0.68 3.70
CA ASP A 36 -11.27 0.91 4.82
C ASP A 36 -12.37 -0.14 4.82
N LYS A 37 -12.50 -0.92 5.90
CA LYS A 37 -13.49 -1.99 6.03
C LYS A 37 -14.92 -1.48 6.11
N ARG A 38 -15.12 -0.24 6.54
CA ARG A 38 -16.45 0.34 6.78
C ARG A 38 -17.05 0.89 5.49
N THR A 39 -16.21 1.53 4.68
CA THR A 39 -16.65 2.18 3.43
C THR A 39 -16.29 1.37 2.19
N GLY A 40 -15.34 0.43 2.29
CA GLY A 40 -14.75 -0.26 1.14
C GLY A 40 -13.78 0.60 0.34
N GLU A 41 -13.45 1.80 0.82
CA GLU A 41 -12.60 2.74 0.11
C GLU A 41 -11.14 2.30 0.14
N GLU A 42 -10.49 2.33 -1.03
CA GLU A 42 -9.09 1.92 -1.18
C GLU A 42 -8.20 3.13 -1.42
N THR A 43 -7.16 3.28 -0.61
CA THR A 43 -6.13 4.28 -0.80
C THR A 43 -4.82 3.60 -1.22
N TRP A 44 -4.35 3.93 -2.41
CA TRP A 44 -3.14 3.35 -3.00
C TRP A 44 -1.94 4.28 -2.81
N TYR A 45 -0.85 3.73 -2.28
CA TYR A 45 0.41 4.40 -2.02
C TYR A 45 1.53 3.72 -2.82
N THR A 46 2.17 4.47 -3.70
CA THR A 46 3.40 4.01 -4.35
C THR A 46 4.59 4.27 -3.45
N ARG A 47 5.47 3.28 -3.30
CA ARG A 47 6.74 3.48 -2.62
C ARG A 47 7.59 4.36 -3.54
N ILE A 48 7.71 5.65 -3.22
CA ILE A 48 8.66 6.54 -3.88
C ILE A 48 10.06 6.04 -3.46
N PHE A 49 10.60 5.04 -4.15
CA PHE A 49 12.03 4.76 -4.14
C PHE A 49 12.71 5.85 -4.98
N ASN A 50 12.71 7.07 -4.45
CA ASN A 50 13.63 8.07 -4.95
C ASN A 50 14.78 8.12 -3.95
N PRO A 51 15.92 7.47 -4.23
CA PRO A 51 17.12 7.61 -3.41
C PRO A 51 17.54 9.09 -3.26
N ASN A 52 17.07 9.98 -4.14
CA ASN A 52 17.27 11.43 -4.05
C ASN A 52 16.15 12.20 -3.33
N ALA A 53 15.01 11.59 -2.97
CA ALA A 53 13.95 12.31 -2.23
C ALA A 53 14.31 12.59 -0.76
N VAL A 54 15.37 11.96 -0.24
CA VAL A 54 15.94 12.24 1.09
C VAL A 54 16.98 13.37 1.03
N MET A 55 17.31 13.90 -0.14
CA MET A 55 18.12 15.13 -0.28
C MET A 55 17.24 16.28 -0.79
N LYS A 56 16.28 16.71 0.03
CA LYS A 56 15.97 18.14 0.02
C LYS A 56 16.91 18.81 1.03
N GLU A 57 17.93 19.47 0.49
CA GLU A 57 18.74 20.45 1.19
C GLU A 57 17.88 21.23 2.19
N ARG A 58 18.15 21.04 3.49
CA ARG A 58 17.90 22.12 4.44
C ARG A 58 19.08 23.07 4.29
N ARG A 59 18.86 24.06 3.42
CA ARG A 59 19.67 25.27 3.32
C ARG A 59 19.59 26.06 4.63
#